data_AF-A0A7Y4WSG2-F1
#
_entry.id   AF-A0A7Y4WSG2-F1
#
_cell.length_a   1.000
_cell.length_b   1.000
_cell.length_c   1.000
_cell.angle_alpha   90.00
_cell.angle_beta   90.00
_cell.angle_gamma   90.00
#
_symmetry.space_group_name_H-M   'P 1'
#
loop_
_entity.id
_entity.type
_entity.pdbx_description
1 polymer ?
#
loop_
_entity_poly.entity_id
_entity_poly.type
_entity_poly.pdbx_seq_one_letter_code
_entity_poly.pdbx_strand_id
1 'polypeptide(L)'
;MTAPDTPSASSTDGGASLSAGNEQRVLDALVASGLRRGWWTESPALTRAYVRLSPTREPYGVLSFESPGGAETCVTLLFTDRPSEDADGEPAPLDGLGWMASWRFPDDPGLLTLRAVVEQTPMRVVRYRPLQRCTLATTGAAPRAFVKVFPDDRGARLHAECVALWQARQQGALHFDVAPPLQWDPARRALWQGVVPGTPLVDRLAGREGPALAAALGRACASLPGSG
;
A
#
# COMPACT_ATOMS: atom_id res chain seq x y z
N MET A 1 21.40 3.80 21.07
CA MET A 1 21.11 4.15 19.67
C MET A 1 20.27 3.02 19.11
N THR A 2 18.96 3.11 19.30
CA THR A 2 17.99 2.02 19.13
C THR A 2 17.17 2.32 17.88
N ALA A 3 17.09 1.38 16.95
CA ALA A 3 16.28 1.52 15.75
C ALA A 3 14.80 1.71 16.14
N PRO A 4 14.04 2.62 15.50
CA PRO A 4 12.62 2.74 15.77
C PRO A 4 11.89 1.52 15.21
N ASP A 5 11.11 0.87 16.06
CA ASP A 5 10.22 -0.24 15.74
C ASP A 5 9.33 0.09 14.53
N THR A 6 9.36 -0.80 13.55
CA THR A 6 8.48 -0.76 12.39
C THR A 6 7.05 -1.04 12.87
N PRO A 7 6.08 -0.12 12.68
CA PRO A 7 4.70 -0.43 13.01
C PRO A 7 4.19 -1.50 12.05
N SER A 8 3.93 -2.68 12.59
CA SER A 8 3.23 -3.77 11.92
C SER A 8 1.79 -3.30 11.64
N ALA A 9 1.49 -3.02 10.39
CA ALA A 9 0.22 -2.44 9.98
C ALA A 9 -0.87 -3.52 9.91
N SER A 10 -1.52 -3.80 11.04
CA SER A 10 -2.78 -4.55 11.05
C SER A 10 -3.89 -3.66 10.46
N SER A 11 -4.18 -3.82 9.17
CA SER A 11 -5.41 -3.27 8.58
C SER A 11 -6.48 -4.35 8.59
N THR A 12 -7.33 -4.34 9.61
CA THR A 12 -8.60 -5.07 9.63
C THR A 12 -9.61 -4.33 8.74
N ASP A 13 -9.51 -4.52 7.42
CA ASP A 13 -10.66 -4.38 6.54
C ASP A 13 -11.51 -5.64 6.75
N GLY A 14 -12.76 -5.48 7.23
CA GLY A 14 -13.73 -6.55 7.50
C GLY A 14 -14.25 -7.24 6.23
N GLY A 15 -13.34 -7.76 5.41
CA GLY A 15 -13.64 -8.56 4.23
C GLY A 15 -13.71 -10.04 4.59
N ALA A 16 -14.52 -10.80 3.85
CA ALA A 16 -14.55 -12.25 3.92
C ALA A 16 -13.13 -12.82 4.04
N SER A 17 -12.91 -13.64 5.07
CA SER A 17 -11.61 -14.30 5.28
C SER A 17 -11.53 -15.53 4.41
N LEU A 18 -10.40 -15.72 3.74
CA LEU A 18 -10.04 -17.03 3.23
C LEU A 18 -9.86 -17.96 4.44
N SER A 19 -10.30 -19.21 4.36
CA SER A 19 -10.05 -20.17 5.44
C SER A 19 -8.54 -20.42 5.55
N ALA A 20 -8.04 -20.73 6.75
CA ALA A 20 -6.61 -20.99 6.96
C ALA A 20 -6.08 -22.11 6.03
N GLY A 21 -6.88 -23.15 5.79
CA GLY A 21 -6.52 -24.22 4.86
C GLY A 21 -6.45 -23.77 3.40
N ASN A 22 -7.34 -22.87 2.96
CA ASN A 22 -7.29 -22.33 1.60
C ASN A 22 -6.13 -21.33 1.44
N GLU A 23 -5.84 -20.54 2.47
CA GLU A 23 -4.68 -19.65 2.50
C GLU A 23 -3.36 -20.43 2.38
N GLN A 24 -3.22 -21.53 3.13
CA GLN A 24 -2.03 -22.37 3.03
C GLN A 24 -1.86 -22.96 1.63
N ARG A 25 -2.94 -23.42 0.97
CA ARG A 25 -2.86 -23.91 -0.42
C ARG A 25 -2.39 -22.84 -1.40
N VAL A 26 -2.87 -21.61 -1.25
CA VAL A 26 -2.41 -20.48 -2.08
C VAL A 26 -0.93 -20.20 -1.83
N LEU A 27 -0.50 -20.23 -0.57
CA LEU A 27 0.90 -20.04 -0.20
C LEU A 27 1.80 -21.15 -0.76
N ASP A 28 1.40 -22.41 -0.63
CA ASP A 28 2.16 -23.56 -1.15
C ASP A 28 2.32 -23.48 -2.66
N ALA A 29 1.25 -23.11 -3.38
CA ALA A 29 1.29 -22.93 -4.82
C ALA A 29 2.16 -21.73 -5.23
N LEU A 30 2.10 -20.62 -4.50
CA LEU A 30 2.97 -19.46 -4.69
C LEU A 30 4.45 -19.85 -4.50
N VAL A 31 4.78 -20.55 -3.43
CA VAL A 31 6.15 -21.02 -3.17
C VAL A 31 6.61 -21.97 -4.26
N ALA A 32 5.79 -22.96 -4.64
CA ALA A 32 6.13 -23.89 -5.71
C ALA A 32 6.33 -23.19 -7.06
N SER A 33 5.49 -22.22 -7.41
CA SER A 33 5.65 -21.39 -8.62
C SER A 33 6.93 -20.56 -8.54
N GLY A 34 7.18 -19.89 -7.42
CA GLY A 34 8.38 -19.07 -7.23
C GLY A 34 9.67 -19.88 -7.31
N LEU A 35 9.73 -21.08 -6.72
CA LEU A 35 10.88 -21.98 -6.82
C LEU A 35 11.15 -22.39 -8.28
N ARG A 36 10.11 -22.76 -9.04
CA ARG A 36 10.27 -23.07 -10.48
C ARG A 36 10.78 -21.87 -11.29
N ARG A 37 10.35 -20.66 -10.92
CA ARG A 37 10.74 -19.40 -11.56
C ARG A 37 12.10 -18.87 -11.08
N GLY A 38 12.76 -19.58 -10.15
CA GLY A 38 14.03 -19.13 -9.57
C GLY A 38 13.91 -17.87 -8.72
N TRP A 39 12.71 -17.56 -8.21
CA TRP A 39 12.52 -16.45 -7.27
C TRP A 39 13.26 -16.69 -5.96
N TRP A 40 13.32 -17.96 -5.56
CA TRP A 40 13.99 -18.44 -4.36
C TRP A 40 14.72 -19.74 -4.67
N THR A 41 15.79 -19.99 -3.91
CA THR A 41 16.52 -21.27 -3.93
C THR A 41 15.92 -22.29 -2.95
N GLU A 42 15.22 -21.81 -1.93
CA GLU A 42 14.56 -22.60 -0.89
C GLU A 42 13.22 -21.97 -0.52
N SER A 43 12.37 -22.71 0.20
CA SER A 43 11.04 -22.23 0.57
C SER A 43 11.13 -21.02 1.50
N PRO A 44 10.61 -19.84 1.09
CA PRO A 44 10.63 -18.65 1.94
C PRO A 44 9.60 -18.76 3.08
N ALA A 45 9.91 -18.14 4.22
CA ALA A 45 9.00 -18.05 5.37
C ALA A 45 7.99 -16.90 5.19
N LEU A 46 7.15 -16.96 4.16
CA LEU A 46 6.19 -15.88 3.88
C LEU A 46 4.98 -15.93 4.82
N THR A 47 4.43 -14.76 5.11
CA THR A 47 3.19 -14.58 5.88
C THR A 47 2.23 -13.66 5.13
N ARG A 48 0.92 -13.84 5.30
CA ARG A 48 -0.07 -13.01 4.63
C ARG A 48 -0.10 -11.60 5.21
N ALA A 49 0.15 -10.61 4.37
CA ALA A 49 0.08 -9.19 4.71
C ALA A 49 -1.25 -8.54 4.29
N TYR A 50 -1.88 -9.02 3.21
CA TYR A 50 -3.13 -8.46 2.70
C TYR A 50 -4.05 -9.55 2.13
N VAL A 51 -5.36 -9.34 2.29
CA VAL A 51 -6.40 -10.10 1.57
C VAL A 51 -7.56 -9.19 1.22
N ARG A 52 -8.11 -9.39 0.03
CA ARG A 52 -9.42 -8.88 -0.36
C ARG A 52 -10.11 -9.92 -1.23
N LEU A 53 -11.27 -10.37 -0.79
CA LEU A 53 -12.15 -11.23 -1.58
C LEU A 53 -13.28 -10.41 -2.19
N SER A 54 -13.70 -10.78 -3.39
CA SER A 54 -14.77 -10.13 -4.14
C SER A 54 -15.47 -11.17 -5.01
N PRO A 55 -16.41 -11.95 -4.45
CA PRO A 55 -17.00 -13.12 -5.12
C PRO A 55 -17.72 -12.82 -6.45
N THR A 56 -18.00 -11.55 -6.73
CA THR A 56 -18.79 -11.10 -7.88
C THR A 56 -17.96 -10.48 -9.01
N ARG A 57 -16.62 -10.48 -8.91
CA ARG A 57 -15.72 -9.93 -9.93
C ARG A 57 -14.44 -10.74 -10.01
N GLU A 58 -13.79 -10.71 -11.18
CA GLU A 58 -12.44 -11.24 -11.35
C GLU A 58 -11.38 -10.14 -11.26
N PRO A 59 -10.20 -10.41 -10.67
CA PRO A 59 -9.90 -11.55 -9.81
C PRO A 59 -10.79 -11.55 -8.56
N TYR A 60 -11.36 -12.72 -8.20
CA TYR A 60 -12.21 -12.84 -7.02
C TYR A 60 -11.41 -12.76 -5.73
N GLY A 61 -10.09 -12.96 -5.77
CA GLY A 61 -9.20 -12.84 -4.62
C GLY A 61 -7.94 -12.04 -4.94
N VAL A 62 -7.53 -11.17 -4.02
CA VAL A 62 -6.26 -10.44 -4.08
C VAL A 62 -5.54 -10.64 -2.76
N LEU A 63 -4.37 -11.24 -2.80
CA LEU A 63 -3.54 -11.52 -1.64
C LEU A 63 -2.16 -10.90 -1.81
N SER A 64 -1.54 -10.50 -0.70
CA SER A 64 -0.10 -10.30 -0.66
C SER A 64 0.53 -11.08 0.48
N PHE A 65 1.73 -11.58 0.20
CA PHE A 65 2.56 -12.33 1.13
C PHE A 65 3.90 -11.62 1.28
N GLU A 66 4.40 -11.54 2.52
CA GLU A 66 5.62 -10.84 2.87
C GLU A 66 6.57 -11.75 3.63
N SER A 67 7.87 -11.62 3.35
CA SER A 67 8.92 -12.27 4.13
C SER A 67 9.04 -11.62 5.52
N PRO A 68 9.70 -12.27 6.49
CA PRO A 68 10.03 -11.64 7.76
C PRO A 68 10.81 -10.34 7.51
N GLY A 69 10.40 -9.26 8.17
CA GLY A 69 10.99 -7.92 7.98
C GLY A 69 10.57 -7.19 6.69
N GLY A 70 9.70 -7.77 5.85
CA GLY A 70 9.15 -7.10 4.66
C GLY A 70 10.15 -6.90 3.52
N ALA A 71 11.25 -7.66 3.50
CA ALA A 71 12.27 -7.57 2.46
C ALA A 71 11.74 -8.03 1.09
N GLU A 72 10.83 -9.00 1.09
CA GLU A 72 10.19 -9.49 -0.11
C GLU A 72 8.67 -9.41 0.02
N THR A 73 8.01 -9.03 -1.07
CA THR A 73 6.56 -9.00 -1.16
C THR A 73 6.13 -9.66 -2.46
N CYS A 74 5.17 -10.57 -2.36
CA CYS A 74 4.52 -11.21 -3.50
C CYS A 74 3.05 -10.83 -3.55
N VAL A 75 2.51 -10.66 -4.75
CA VAL A 75 1.08 -10.51 -5.01
C VAL A 75 0.58 -11.78 -5.65
N THR A 76 -0.56 -12.26 -5.16
CA THR A 76 -1.27 -13.38 -5.78
C THR A 76 -2.72 -12.96 -6.04
N LEU A 77 -3.15 -13.14 -7.27
CA LEU A 77 -4.54 -12.95 -7.70
C LEU A 77 -5.18 -14.32 -7.88
N LEU A 78 -6.43 -14.47 -7.44
CA LEU A 78 -7.21 -15.69 -7.58
C LEU A 78 -8.34 -15.49 -8.59
N PHE A 79 -8.56 -16.49 -9.44
CA PHE A 79 -9.52 -16.48 -10.53
C PHE A 79 -10.34 -17.76 -10.57
N THR A 80 -11.61 -17.69 -10.94
CA THR A 80 -12.44 -18.90 -11.13
C THR A 80 -11.94 -19.69 -12.33
N ASP A 81 -11.72 -18.98 -13.44
CA ASP A 81 -11.23 -19.51 -14.70
C ASP A 81 -9.75 -19.16 -14.93
N ARG A 82 -9.12 -19.82 -15.89
CA ARG A 82 -7.72 -19.54 -16.24
C ARG A 82 -7.60 -18.08 -16.71
N PRO A 83 -6.77 -17.24 -16.07
CA PRO A 83 -6.55 -15.88 -16.54
C PRO A 83 -5.88 -15.89 -17.92
N SER A 84 -6.15 -14.85 -18.72
CA SER A 84 -5.59 -14.70 -20.07
C SER A 84 -4.06 -14.72 -20.07
N GLU A 85 -3.45 -15.17 -21.18
CA GLU A 85 -1.99 -15.23 -21.32
C GLU A 85 -1.30 -13.86 -21.23
N ASP A 86 -2.03 -12.76 -21.47
CA ASP A 86 -1.56 -11.39 -21.27
C ASP A 86 -1.38 -11.01 -19.79
N ALA A 87 -1.79 -11.87 -18.85
CA ALA A 87 -1.43 -11.70 -17.46
C ALA A 87 0.05 -12.04 -17.29
N ASP A 88 0.89 -11.03 -17.03
CA ASP A 88 2.35 -11.18 -16.83
C ASP A 88 2.76 -12.18 -15.70
N GLY A 89 1.79 -12.71 -14.95
CA GLY A 89 1.98 -13.72 -13.92
C GLY A 89 1.66 -15.11 -14.48
N GLU A 90 2.58 -16.05 -14.31
CA GLU A 90 2.39 -17.44 -14.77
C GLU A 90 1.15 -18.06 -14.13
N PRO A 91 0.09 -18.37 -14.91
CA PRO A 91 -1.13 -18.94 -14.37
C PRO A 91 -0.87 -20.34 -13.81
N ALA A 92 -1.31 -20.61 -12.59
CA ALA A 92 -1.21 -21.91 -11.95
C ALA A 92 -2.60 -22.38 -11.46
N PRO A 93 -2.99 -23.63 -11.71
CA PRO A 93 -4.24 -24.17 -11.16
C PRO A 93 -4.12 -24.35 -9.65
N LEU A 94 -5.23 -24.12 -8.95
CA LEU A 94 -5.39 -24.35 -7.51
C LEU A 94 -6.57 -25.30 -7.28
N ASP A 95 -6.28 -26.47 -6.70
CA ASP A 95 -7.30 -27.48 -6.47
C ASP A 95 -8.43 -26.97 -5.55
N GLY A 96 -9.65 -27.02 -6.09
CA GLY A 96 -10.87 -26.50 -5.46
C GLY A 96 -10.95 -24.96 -5.32
N LEU A 97 -9.99 -24.21 -5.87
CA LEU A 97 -9.91 -22.74 -5.78
C LEU A 97 -9.71 -22.08 -7.15
N GLY A 98 -9.84 -22.82 -8.26
CA GLY A 98 -9.70 -22.26 -9.61
C GLY A 98 -8.24 -22.05 -10.01
N TRP A 99 -7.85 -20.81 -10.26
CA TRP A 99 -6.55 -20.44 -10.80
C TRP A 99 -5.92 -19.30 -10.01
N MET A 100 -4.60 -19.19 -10.09
CA MET A 100 -3.86 -18.05 -9.58
C MET A 100 -2.87 -17.49 -10.58
N ALA A 101 -2.54 -16.22 -10.43
CA ALA A 101 -1.38 -15.59 -11.06
C ALA A 101 -0.61 -14.79 -10.00
N SER A 102 0.72 -14.81 -10.08
CA SER A 102 1.57 -14.22 -9.04
C SER A 102 2.74 -13.39 -9.58
N TRP A 103 3.07 -12.33 -8.84
CA TRP A 103 4.15 -11.38 -9.13
C TRP A 103 4.97 -11.07 -7.88
N ARG A 104 6.24 -10.71 -8.05
CA ARG A 104 7.06 -10.11 -6.99
C ARG A 104 6.98 -8.60 -7.07
N PHE A 105 6.96 -7.94 -5.93
CA PHE A 105 7.27 -6.52 -5.88
C PHE A 105 8.67 -6.27 -6.47
N PRO A 106 8.89 -5.23 -7.28
CA PRO A 106 7.96 -4.14 -7.64
C PRO A 106 7.14 -4.37 -8.93
N ASP A 107 7.05 -5.60 -9.45
CA ASP A 107 6.38 -5.95 -10.72
C ASP A 107 4.86 -6.14 -10.57
N ASP A 108 4.19 -5.26 -9.81
CA ASP A 108 2.73 -5.30 -9.70
C ASP A 108 2.09 -4.93 -11.05
N PRO A 109 1.28 -5.80 -11.67
CA PRO A 109 0.70 -5.56 -12.99
C PRO A 109 -0.31 -4.41 -12.99
N GLY A 110 -0.89 -4.07 -11.83
CA GLY A 110 -1.76 -2.90 -11.70
C GLY A 110 -0.98 -1.61 -11.47
N LEU A 111 0.31 -1.66 -11.14
CA LEU A 111 1.15 -0.49 -10.88
C LEU A 111 2.36 -0.47 -11.83
N LEU A 112 2.08 -0.36 -13.13
CA LEU A 112 3.07 -0.49 -14.22
C LEU A 112 4.31 0.40 -14.08
N THR A 113 4.22 1.53 -13.38
CA THR A 113 5.32 2.49 -13.20
C THR A 113 6.06 2.30 -11.88
N LEU A 114 5.65 1.36 -11.03
CA LEU A 114 6.18 1.16 -9.68
C LEU A 114 7.67 0.83 -9.69
N ARG A 115 8.09 -0.11 -10.56
CA ARG A 115 9.50 -0.45 -10.78
C ARG A 115 10.34 0.78 -11.06
N ALA A 116 9.92 1.58 -12.04
CA ALA A 116 10.63 2.80 -12.42
C ALA A 116 10.72 3.80 -11.26
N VAL A 117 9.74 3.87 -10.37
CA VAL A 117 9.76 4.74 -9.18
C VAL A 117 10.73 4.23 -8.11
N VAL A 118 10.71 2.93 -7.79
CA VAL A 118 11.57 2.37 -6.72
C VAL A 118 13.04 2.36 -7.12
N GLU A 119 13.36 2.30 -8.41
CA GLU A 119 14.73 2.29 -8.93
C GLU A 119 15.37 3.70 -8.97
N GLN A 120 14.58 4.78 -8.84
CA GLN A 120 15.11 6.16 -8.90
C GLN A 120 15.91 6.57 -7.67
N THR A 121 15.48 6.14 -6.49
CA THR A 121 16.09 6.53 -5.23
C THR A 121 15.79 5.45 -4.19
N PRO A 122 16.67 5.23 -3.19
CA PRO A 122 16.37 4.35 -2.09
C PRO A 122 15.05 4.73 -1.41
N MET A 123 14.15 3.75 -1.31
CA MET A 123 12.86 3.89 -0.64
C MET A 123 12.52 2.64 0.16
N ARG A 124 11.67 2.80 1.18
CA ARG A 124 11.02 1.69 1.86
C ARG A 124 9.53 1.70 1.58
N VAL A 125 8.93 0.53 1.49
CA VAL A 125 7.47 0.40 1.43
C VAL A 125 6.88 0.84 2.77
N VAL A 126 5.87 1.71 2.71
CA VAL A 126 5.10 2.18 3.88
C VAL A 126 3.76 1.49 3.92
N ARG A 127 3.11 1.37 2.76
CA ARG A 127 1.84 0.67 2.61
C ARG A 127 1.68 0.19 1.20
N TYR A 128 1.37 -1.09 1.05
CA TYR A 128 1.10 -1.68 -0.24
C TYR A 128 -0.35 -2.18 -0.29
N ARG A 129 -1.07 -1.77 -1.34
CA ARG A 129 -2.40 -2.25 -1.69
C ARG A 129 -2.29 -2.76 -3.13
N PRO A 130 -2.12 -4.09 -3.32
CA PRO A 130 -1.89 -4.66 -4.65
C PRO A 130 -2.91 -4.19 -5.67
N LEU A 131 -2.45 -3.95 -6.91
CA LEU A 131 -3.20 -3.40 -8.04
C LEU A 131 -3.75 -1.98 -7.86
N GLN A 132 -3.69 -1.41 -6.66
CA GLN A 132 -4.36 -0.15 -6.34
C GLN A 132 -3.40 0.97 -6.03
N ARG A 133 -2.45 0.74 -5.13
CA ARG A 133 -1.56 1.81 -4.68
C ARG A 133 -0.38 1.24 -3.93
N CYS A 134 0.80 1.79 -4.20
CA CYS A 134 1.94 1.65 -3.32
C CYS A 134 2.31 3.00 -2.72
N THR A 135 2.44 3.07 -1.40
CA THR A 135 3.01 4.21 -0.69
C THR A 135 4.42 3.84 -0.24
N LEU A 136 5.38 4.65 -0.66
CA LEU A 136 6.81 4.52 -0.39
C LEU A 136 7.27 5.72 0.46
N ALA A 137 8.36 5.54 1.20
CA ALA A 137 9.08 6.64 1.85
C ALA A 137 10.54 6.62 1.43
N THR A 138 11.11 7.77 1.08
CA THR A 138 12.54 7.87 0.77
C THR A 138 13.40 7.47 1.98
N THR A 139 14.49 6.76 1.73
CA THR A 139 15.49 6.36 2.72
C THR A 139 16.82 7.04 2.40
N GLY A 140 17.63 7.36 3.42
CA GLY A 140 18.96 7.94 3.24
C GLY A 140 19.03 9.47 3.42
N ALA A 141 18.71 10.25 2.39
CA ALA A 141 18.94 11.71 2.39
C ALA A 141 17.67 12.54 2.62
N ALA A 142 17.82 13.63 3.38
CA ALA A 142 16.79 14.66 3.54
C ALA A 142 16.65 15.49 2.25
N PRO A 143 15.45 16.03 1.95
CA PRO A 143 14.23 15.91 2.74
C PRO A 143 13.54 14.55 2.55
N ARG A 144 13.00 14.01 3.65
CA ARG A 144 12.16 12.81 3.59
C ARG A 144 10.88 13.14 2.81
N ALA A 145 10.49 12.25 1.91
CA ALA A 145 9.27 12.37 1.13
C ALA A 145 8.50 11.05 1.17
N PHE A 146 7.19 11.15 1.00
CA PHE A 146 6.31 10.04 0.71
C PHE A 146 5.91 10.07 -0.75
N VAL A 147 5.96 8.91 -1.40
CA VAL A 147 5.58 8.73 -2.81
C VAL A 147 4.42 7.77 -2.89
N LYS A 148 3.35 8.16 -3.57
CA LYS A 148 2.18 7.30 -3.81
C LYS A 148 2.10 7.00 -5.30
N VAL A 149 2.28 5.74 -5.66
CA VAL A 149 2.17 5.25 -7.04
C VAL A 149 0.78 4.69 -7.28
N PHE A 150 0.16 5.06 -8.40
CA PHE A 150 -1.22 4.72 -8.74
C PHE A 150 -1.32 3.99 -10.09
N PRO A 151 -2.39 3.19 -10.29
CA PRO A 151 -2.70 2.56 -11.57
C PRO A 151 -3.17 3.57 -12.62
N ASP A 152 -3.62 4.75 -12.21
CA ASP A 152 -4.33 5.73 -13.02
C ASP A 152 -3.91 7.17 -12.65
N ASP A 153 -4.55 8.16 -13.28
CA ASP A 153 -4.25 9.58 -13.08
C ASP A 153 -4.95 10.21 -11.87
N ARG A 154 -5.59 9.42 -10.97
CA ARG A 154 -6.27 9.99 -9.80
C ARG A 154 -5.32 10.76 -8.88
N GLY A 155 -4.02 10.46 -8.93
CA GLY A 155 -3.01 11.22 -8.21
C GLY A 155 -2.90 12.68 -8.65
N ALA A 156 -3.26 13.02 -9.89
CA ALA A 156 -3.31 14.41 -10.36
C ALA A 156 -4.37 15.22 -9.61
N ARG A 157 -5.58 14.66 -9.46
CA ARG A 157 -6.66 15.26 -8.68
C ARG A 157 -6.25 15.40 -7.21
N LEU A 158 -5.72 14.34 -6.61
CA LEU A 158 -5.26 14.37 -5.22
C LEU A 158 -4.15 15.41 -5.00
N HIS A 159 -3.26 15.59 -5.98
CA HIS A 159 -2.23 16.63 -5.93
C HIS A 159 -2.85 18.03 -5.88
N ALA A 160 -3.81 18.32 -6.78
CA ALA A 160 -4.50 19.60 -6.80
C ALA A 160 -5.24 19.88 -5.48
N GLU A 161 -5.91 18.89 -4.91
CA GLU A 161 -6.57 18.98 -3.59
C GLU A 161 -5.53 19.27 -2.48
N CYS A 162 -4.38 18.59 -2.50
CA CYS A 162 -3.30 18.85 -1.54
C CYS A 162 -2.71 20.26 -1.68
N VAL A 163 -2.55 20.77 -2.90
CA VAL A 163 -2.11 22.15 -3.16
C VAL A 163 -3.08 23.16 -2.56
N ALA A 164 -4.39 22.98 -2.77
CA ALA A 164 -5.40 23.86 -2.19
C ALA A 164 -5.37 23.85 -0.65
N LEU A 165 -5.29 22.66 -0.04
CA LEU A 165 -5.19 22.52 1.42
C LEU A 165 -3.91 23.15 1.98
N TRP A 166 -2.78 22.94 1.32
CA TRP A 166 -1.51 23.53 1.71
C TRP A 166 -1.57 25.07 1.64
N GLN A 167 -2.12 25.64 0.56
CA GLN A 167 -2.31 27.08 0.44
C GLN A 167 -3.21 27.64 1.55
N ALA A 168 -4.33 26.97 1.85
CA ALA A 168 -5.21 27.36 2.94
C ALA A 168 -4.48 27.35 4.30
N ARG A 169 -3.62 26.36 4.54
CA ARG A 169 -2.76 26.31 5.74
C ARG A 169 -1.75 27.47 5.78
N GLN A 170 -1.11 27.80 4.65
CA GLN A 170 -0.17 28.93 4.56
C GLN A 170 -0.84 30.28 4.80
N GLN A 171 -2.13 30.40 4.46
CA GLN A 171 -2.94 31.58 4.71
C GLN A 171 -3.55 31.63 6.13
N GLY A 172 -3.28 30.62 6.97
CA GLY A 172 -3.83 30.54 8.34
C GLY A 172 -5.29 30.11 8.42
N ALA A 173 -5.89 29.66 7.31
CA ALA A 173 -7.29 29.22 7.29
C ALA A 173 -7.49 27.81 7.91
N LEU A 174 -6.45 26.98 7.94
CA LEU A 174 -6.48 25.66 8.57
C LEU A 174 -5.77 25.66 9.93
N HIS A 175 -6.38 24.99 10.91
CA HIS A 175 -5.83 24.86 12.27
C HIS A 175 -4.96 23.60 12.45
N PHE A 176 -4.49 22.99 11.36
CA PHE A 176 -3.65 21.80 11.37
C PHE A 176 -2.66 21.84 10.21
N ASP A 177 -1.51 21.21 10.40
CA ASP A 177 -0.49 21.14 9.35
C ASP A 177 -0.88 20.13 8.26
N VAL A 178 -0.56 20.49 7.02
CA VAL A 178 -0.79 19.68 5.83
C VAL A 178 0.58 19.24 5.31
N ALA A 179 0.71 18.09 4.65
CA ALA A 179 1.98 17.72 4.03
C ALA A 179 2.28 18.67 2.85
N PRO A 180 3.50 19.21 2.71
CA PRO A 180 3.87 19.99 1.53
C PRO A 180 3.62 19.16 0.25
N PRO A 181 2.82 19.66 -0.71
CA PRO A 181 2.63 19.00 -2.00
C PRO A 181 3.86 19.27 -2.84
N LEU A 182 4.66 18.23 -3.12
CA LEU A 182 5.93 18.40 -3.82
C LEU A 182 5.72 18.34 -5.33
N GLN A 183 5.09 17.26 -5.83
CA GLN A 183 4.93 17.03 -7.26
C GLN A 183 3.89 15.96 -7.56
N TRP A 184 3.19 16.12 -8.68
CA TRP A 184 2.58 15.01 -9.42
C TRP A 184 3.43 14.72 -10.67
N ASP A 185 3.88 13.46 -10.82
CA ASP A 185 4.56 12.97 -12.01
C ASP A 185 3.58 12.11 -12.83
N PRO A 186 3.04 12.63 -13.95
CA PRO A 186 2.07 11.91 -14.76
C PRO A 186 2.69 10.72 -15.49
N ALA A 187 3.96 10.82 -15.92
CA ALA A 187 4.63 9.72 -16.64
C ALA A 187 4.80 8.49 -15.74
N ARG A 188 4.96 8.73 -14.43
CA ARG A 188 5.14 7.67 -13.43
C ARG A 188 3.92 7.43 -12.56
N ARG A 189 2.82 8.15 -12.80
CA ARG A 189 1.62 8.15 -11.97
C ARG A 189 1.94 8.24 -10.47
N ALA A 190 2.88 9.12 -10.12
CA ALA A 190 3.46 9.20 -8.78
C ALA A 190 3.21 10.56 -8.13
N LEU A 191 2.60 10.54 -6.96
CA LEU A 191 2.35 11.72 -6.12
C LEU A 191 3.40 11.81 -5.01
N TRP A 192 4.18 12.88 -5.00
CA TRP A 192 5.22 13.18 -4.02
C TRP A 192 4.71 14.20 -3.00
N GLN A 193 4.91 13.88 -1.72
CA GLN A 193 4.53 14.74 -0.59
C GLN A 193 5.65 14.81 0.44
N GLY A 194 5.78 15.97 1.08
CA GLY A 194 6.66 16.13 2.24
C GLY A 194 6.12 15.39 3.48
N VAL A 195 6.81 15.58 4.60
CA VAL A 195 6.43 14.99 5.89
C VAL A 195 5.71 16.04 6.72
N VAL A 196 4.62 15.63 7.39
CA VAL A 196 4.08 16.37 8.55
C VAL A 196 4.79 15.85 9.79
N PRO A 197 5.57 16.68 10.51
CA PRO A 197 6.21 16.27 11.75
C PRO A 197 5.15 15.94 12.81
N GLY A 198 5.41 14.90 13.62
CA GLY A 198 4.55 14.56 14.75
C GLY A 198 4.41 13.06 14.96
N THR A 199 3.50 12.70 15.85
CA THR A 199 3.12 11.32 16.14
C THR A 199 1.66 11.06 15.77
N PRO A 200 1.30 9.84 15.35
CA PRO A 200 -0.08 9.50 15.07
C PRO A 200 -0.98 9.74 16.28
N LEU A 201 -2.11 10.39 16.04
CA LEU A 201 -3.08 10.73 17.09
C LEU A 201 -3.65 9.49 17.80
N VAL A 202 -3.85 8.40 17.03
CA VAL A 202 -4.44 7.14 17.52
C VAL A 202 -3.67 6.53 18.69
N ASP A 203 -2.35 6.73 18.74
CA ASP A 203 -1.49 6.19 19.79
C ASP A 203 -1.65 6.93 21.13
N ARG A 204 -2.24 8.14 21.09
CA ARG A 204 -2.35 9.05 22.26
C ARG A 204 -3.78 9.30 22.72
N LEU A 205 -4.78 9.04 21.89
CA LEU A 205 -6.18 9.35 22.19
C LEU A 205 -6.73 8.65 23.44
N ALA A 206 -6.29 7.42 23.71
CA ALA A 206 -6.73 6.67 24.90
C ALA A 206 -5.98 7.08 26.18
N GLY A 207 -4.99 7.98 26.08
CA GLY A 207 -4.19 8.44 27.21
C GLY A 207 -4.81 9.60 27.99
N ARG A 208 -4.09 10.06 29.02
CA ARG A 208 -4.51 11.17 29.90
C ARG A 208 -4.80 12.48 29.16
N GLU A 209 -4.16 12.69 28.03
CA GLU A 209 -4.34 13.88 27.18
C GLU A 209 -5.49 13.75 26.17
N GLY A 210 -6.13 12.57 26.11
CA GLY A 210 -7.18 12.23 25.15
C GLY A 210 -8.26 13.30 24.97
N PRO A 211 -8.88 13.81 26.06
CA PRO A 211 -9.91 14.85 25.96
C PRO A 211 -9.41 16.14 25.28
N ALA A 212 -8.20 16.60 25.61
CA ALA A 212 -7.61 17.80 25.02
C ALA A 212 -7.29 17.59 23.53
N LEU A 213 -6.78 16.41 23.19
CA LEU A 213 -6.51 15.99 21.81
C LEU A 213 -7.79 15.88 20.97
N ALA A 214 -8.87 15.31 21.52
CA ALA A 214 -10.17 15.24 20.87
C ALA A 214 -10.75 16.64 20.61
N ALA A 215 -10.62 17.56 21.57
CA ALA A 215 -11.02 18.95 21.39
C ALA A 215 -10.19 19.66 20.31
N ALA A 216 -8.89 19.41 20.24
CA ALA A 216 -8.01 19.93 19.19
C ALA A 216 -8.39 19.38 17.80
N LEU A 217 -8.68 18.08 17.71
CA LEU A 217 -9.19 17.46 16.48
C LEU A 217 -10.51 18.10 16.05
N GLY A 218 -11.44 18.33 16.98
CA GLY A 218 -12.70 19.02 16.68
C GLY A 218 -12.48 20.41 16.08
N ARG A 219 -11.56 21.21 16.64
CA ARG A 219 -11.19 22.53 16.08
C ARG A 219 -10.52 22.42 14.71
N ALA A 220 -9.70 21.40 14.48
CA ALA A 220 -9.08 21.14 13.19
C ALA A 220 -10.13 20.80 12.13
N CYS A 221 -11.06 19.88 12.43
CA CYS A 221 -12.15 19.52 11.53
C CYS A 221 -13.06 20.72 11.22
N ALA A 222 -13.36 21.56 12.23
CA ALA A 222 -14.18 22.77 12.03
C ALA A 222 -13.51 23.83 11.15
N SER A 223 -12.18 23.77 10.96
CA SER A 223 -11.44 24.67 10.07
C SER A 223 -11.43 24.23 8.61
N LEU A 224 -11.95 23.04 8.30
CA LEU A 224 -12.04 22.58 6.91
C LEU A 224 -13.02 23.48 6.14
N PRO A 225 -12.67 23.93 4.93
CA PRO A 225 -13.61 24.65 4.08
C PRO A 225 -14.83 23.75 3.83
N GLY A 226 -16.03 24.32 3.98
CA GLY A 226 -17.26 23.61 3.65
C GLY A 226 -17.22 23.14 2.20
N SER A 227 -17.63 21.90 1.94
CA SER A 227 -17.77 21.35 0.60
C SER A 227 -18.79 22.20 -0.17
N GLY A 228 -18.31 23.13 -0.99
CA GLY A 228 -19.12 23.81 -2.01
C GLY A 228 -19.35 22.92 -3.20
#